data_AF-A0A3C1U3E8-F1
#
_entry.id   AF-A0A3C1U3E8-F1
#
_cell.length_a   1.000
_cell.length_b   1.000
_cell.length_c   1.000
_cell.angle_alpha   90.00
_cell.angle_beta   90.00
_cell.angle_gamma   90.00
#
_symmetry.space_group_name_H-M   'P 1'
#
loop_
_entity.id
_entity.type
_entity.pdbx_description
1 polymer ?
#
loop_
_entity_poly.entity_id
_entity_poly.type
_entity_poly.pdbx_seq_one_letter_code
_entity_poly.pdbx_strand_id
1 'polypeptide(L)'
;PAGIRSLLVGAIRNQLQDEGVRTTAEGGAAAARLMGGTGARGFSAPSAARYAVPPADWQSPVGEPAVGQILGNSMNQPADPAGNQAGLMPDLPPAARPTGGTDDRDISVPEGSLLGAARAQLHKTYIVAETDDGITFIDQHAAHERLVMERMKAAMAAGGVAVQALLLPEVVDLPDDQRAAVLEAMSFLADLGLEVEPFGEGAILVRGVPAMLGTPDAAQLARDIAEELVELGGSQTLEDRLSHVLATVACHGSVRAGRALNDAEMNALLREMEVTPLSGQCNHGRPTWVRLSLADIERLFGRR
;
A
#
# COMPACT_ATOMS: atom_id res chain seq x y z
N PRO A 1 7.97 -40.32 -23.25
CA PRO A 1 8.86 -39.68 -22.24
C PRO A 1 8.53 -38.20 -21.93
N ALA A 2 8.14 -37.39 -22.92
CA ALA A 2 7.87 -35.95 -22.73
C ALA A 2 6.61 -35.64 -21.89
N GLY A 3 5.53 -36.42 -22.06
CA GLY A 3 4.26 -36.17 -21.35
C GLY A 3 4.27 -36.42 -19.84
N ILE A 4 5.14 -37.31 -19.35
CA ILE A 4 5.27 -37.59 -17.91
C ILE A 4 6.02 -36.45 -17.22
N ARG A 5 6.99 -35.83 -17.90
CA ARG A 5 7.75 -34.69 -17.38
C ARG A 5 6.88 -33.44 -17.30
N SER A 6 6.03 -33.18 -18.30
CA SER A 6 5.08 -32.07 -18.24
C SER A 6 4.00 -32.26 -17.16
N LEU A 7 3.57 -33.51 -16.91
CA LEU A 7 2.63 -33.84 -15.83
C LEU A 7 3.26 -33.66 -14.44
N LEU A 8 4.52 -34.10 -14.25
CA LEU A 8 5.25 -33.91 -13.00
C LEU A 8 5.57 -32.44 -12.74
N VAL A 9 6.01 -31.69 -13.75
CA VAL A 9 6.29 -30.25 -13.62
C VAL A 9 5.00 -29.48 -13.39
N GLY A 10 3.89 -29.85 -14.03
CA GLY A 10 2.56 -29.27 -13.78
C GLY A 10 2.05 -29.58 -12.37
N ALA A 11 2.21 -30.81 -11.89
CA ALA A 11 1.80 -31.22 -10.55
C ALA A 11 2.65 -30.53 -9.47
N ILE A 12 3.97 -30.42 -9.65
CA ILE A 12 4.86 -29.71 -8.72
C ILE A 12 4.59 -28.21 -8.75
N ARG A 13 4.32 -27.61 -9.91
CA ARG A 13 3.94 -26.19 -10.02
C ARG A 13 2.61 -25.90 -9.33
N ASN A 14 1.60 -26.73 -9.56
CA ASN A 14 0.31 -26.60 -8.89
C ASN A 14 0.43 -26.83 -7.38
N GLN A 15 1.24 -27.81 -6.96
CA GLN A 15 1.45 -28.10 -5.55
C GLN A 15 2.25 -27.00 -4.85
N LEU A 16 3.25 -26.40 -5.50
CA LEU A 16 3.97 -25.24 -4.95
C LEU A 16 3.13 -23.96 -4.97
N GLN A 17 2.18 -23.80 -5.90
CA GLN A 17 1.19 -22.72 -5.87
C GLN A 17 0.20 -22.92 -4.70
N ASP A 18 -0.28 -24.15 -4.49
CA ASP A 18 -1.16 -24.48 -3.37
C ASP A 18 -0.44 -24.42 -2.01
N GLU A 19 0.82 -24.87 -1.95
CA GLU A 19 1.66 -24.83 -0.74
C GLU A 19 2.17 -23.42 -0.45
N GLY A 20 2.52 -22.62 -1.45
CA GLY A 20 2.85 -21.19 -1.27
C GLY A 20 1.67 -20.34 -0.78
N VAL A 21 0.44 -20.78 -1.05
CA VAL A 21 -0.80 -20.19 -0.51
C VAL A 21 -1.14 -20.76 0.88
N ARG A 22 -0.67 -21.97 1.23
CA ARG A 22 -0.89 -22.60 2.54
C ARG A 22 0.23 -22.34 3.57
N THR A 23 1.44 -21.99 3.16
CA THR A 23 2.57 -21.69 4.08
C THR A 23 2.34 -20.43 4.93
N THR A 24 1.37 -19.60 4.58
CA THR A 24 0.88 -18.49 5.42
C THR A 24 0.05 -18.95 6.63
N ALA A 25 -0.49 -20.19 6.62
CA ALA A 25 -1.25 -20.74 7.74
C ALA A 25 -0.36 -21.07 8.96
N GLU A 26 0.93 -21.39 8.75
CA GLU A 26 1.88 -21.52 9.87
C GLU A 26 2.13 -20.17 10.56
N GLY A 27 2.15 -19.07 9.79
CA GLY A 27 2.19 -17.70 10.31
C GLY A 27 0.92 -17.35 11.10
N GLY A 28 -0.26 -17.78 10.63
CA GLY A 28 -1.52 -17.66 11.37
C GLY A 28 -1.52 -18.44 12.68
N ALA A 29 -1.02 -19.68 12.66
CA ALA A 29 -0.85 -20.48 13.88
C ALA A 29 0.18 -19.87 14.84
N ALA A 30 1.28 -19.31 14.33
CA ALA A 30 2.28 -18.59 15.13
C ALA A 30 1.71 -17.29 15.72
N ALA A 31 0.94 -16.51 14.96
CA ALA A 31 0.25 -15.32 15.43
C ALA A 31 -0.80 -15.67 16.50
N ALA A 32 -1.59 -16.73 16.28
CA ALA A 32 -2.54 -17.25 17.26
C ALA A 32 -1.84 -17.80 18.52
N ARG A 33 -0.63 -18.38 18.39
CA ARG A 33 0.21 -18.79 19.53
C ARG A 33 0.83 -17.60 20.25
N LEU A 34 1.19 -16.51 19.57
CA LEU A 34 1.68 -15.27 20.17
C LEU A 34 0.57 -14.55 20.93
N MET A 35 -0.65 -14.51 20.37
CA MET A 35 -1.84 -13.95 21.01
C MET A 35 -2.38 -14.84 22.13
N GLY A 36 -2.27 -16.17 21.99
CA GLY A 36 -2.69 -17.15 23.00
C GLY A 36 -1.62 -17.55 24.00
N GLY A 37 -0.37 -17.13 23.80
CA GLY A 37 0.82 -17.63 24.50
C GLY A 37 1.54 -16.52 25.26
N THR A 38 0.88 -15.96 26.27
CA THR A 38 1.59 -15.45 27.43
C THR A 38 0.99 -16.10 28.66
N GLY A 39 1.84 -16.84 29.38
CA GLY A 39 1.47 -17.49 30.62
C GLY A 39 0.89 -16.49 31.61
N ALA A 40 -0.24 -16.87 32.21
CA ALA A 40 -0.65 -16.54 33.56
C ALA A 40 -0.11 -15.21 34.13
N ARG A 41 -0.61 -14.08 33.64
CA ARG A 41 -0.93 -12.96 34.53
C ARG A 41 -2.43 -12.79 34.47
N GLY A 42 -3.10 -13.29 35.51
CA GLY A 42 -4.55 -13.21 35.63
C GLY A 42 -5.02 -11.79 35.42
N PHE A 43 -5.85 -11.59 34.40
CA PHE A 43 -6.72 -10.44 34.35
C PHE A 43 -7.81 -10.68 35.40
N SER A 44 -7.58 -10.22 36.64
CA SER A 44 -8.69 -10.04 37.56
C SER A 44 -9.55 -8.92 37.01
N ALA A 45 -10.69 -9.27 36.42
CA ALA A 45 -11.74 -8.31 36.16
C ALA A 45 -12.03 -7.57 37.48
N PRO A 46 -12.06 -6.23 37.50
CA PRO A 46 -12.57 -5.52 38.66
C PRO A 46 -14.02 -5.97 38.87
N SER A 47 -14.38 -6.20 40.13
CA SER A 47 -15.75 -6.58 40.49
C SER A 47 -16.72 -5.55 39.93
N ALA A 48 -17.86 -6.03 39.43
CA ALA A 48 -18.95 -5.22 38.91
C ALA A 48 -19.41 -4.18 39.95
N ALA A 49 -18.81 -3.00 39.92
CA ALA A 49 -19.13 -1.87 40.77
C ALA A 49 -19.27 -0.62 39.91
N ARG A 50 -20.52 -0.39 39.52
CA ARG A 50 -21.11 0.92 39.17
C ARG A 50 -20.57 1.57 37.89
N TYR A 51 -21.10 1.13 36.75
CA TYR A 51 -21.39 2.10 35.70
C TYR A 51 -22.45 3.06 36.26
N ALA A 52 -22.04 4.30 36.53
CA ALA A 52 -22.99 5.38 36.72
C ALA A 52 -23.76 5.55 35.40
N VAL A 53 -25.09 5.50 35.49
CA VAL A 53 -25.98 5.90 34.38
C VAL A 53 -25.56 7.31 33.95
N PRO A 54 -25.25 7.56 32.67
CA PRO A 54 -24.93 8.92 32.22
C PRO A 54 -26.13 9.84 32.48
N PRO A 55 -25.92 11.12 32.82
CA PRO A 55 -27.01 12.06 33.04
C PRO A 55 -27.85 12.24 31.76
N ALA A 56 -29.15 12.51 31.95
CA ALA A 56 -30.17 12.49 30.91
C ALA A 56 -30.05 13.60 29.84
N ASP A 57 -29.06 14.48 29.97
CA ASP A 57 -28.79 15.60 29.07
C ASP A 57 -28.02 15.22 27.80
N TRP A 58 -27.44 14.00 27.75
CA TRP A 58 -26.74 13.48 26.57
C TRP A 58 -27.63 12.93 25.45
N GLN A 59 -28.96 12.95 25.61
CA GLN A 59 -29.92 12.43 24.62
C GLN A 59 -30.82 13.50 23.97
N SER A 60 -30.56 14.79 24.15
CA SER A 60 -31.37 15.83 23.49
C SER A 60 -30.79 16.20 22.10
N PRO A 61 -31.60 16.22 21.03
CA PRO A 61 -31.16 16.74 19.75
C PRO A 61 -30.89 18.25 19.87
N VAL A 62 -29.74 18.69 19.34
CA VAL A 62 -29.36 20.12 19.32
C VAL A 62 -30.37 20.84 18.42
N GLY A 63 -31.24 21.66 19.01
CA GLY A 63 -32.25 22.43 18.30
C GLY A 63 -31.63 23.53 17.44
N GLU A 64 -32.19 23.72 16.24
CA GLU A 64 -31.83 24.81 15.32
C GLU A 64 -32.08 26.19 15.95
N PRO A 65 -31.24 27.22 15.65
CA PRO A 65 -31.51 28.56 16.15
C PRO A 65 -32.62 29.21 15.32
N ALA A 66 -33.77 29.45 15.96
CA ALA A 66 -34.83 30.28 15.41
C ALA A 66 -34.41 31.75 15.42
N VAL A 67 -34.29 32.34 14.23
CA VAL A 67 -34.12 33.77 14.01
C VAL A 67 -35.47 34.46 14.20
N GLY A 68 -35.59 35.38 15.17
CA GLY A 68 -36.80 36.18 15.28
C GLY A 68 -36.90 37.15 16.45
N GLN A 69 -36.80 38.44 16.11
CA GLN A 69 -37.47 39.60 16.73
C GLN A 69 -36.87 40.22 18.00
N ILE A 70 -36.12 41.32 17.81
CA ILE A 70 -36.17 42.48 18.71
C ILE A 70 -36.47 43.73 17.88
N LEU A 71 -37.61 44.35 18.20
CA LEU A 71 -38.11 45.64 17.73
C LEU A 71 -37.26 46.79 18.29
N GLY A 72 -37.06 47.85 17.49
CA GLY A 72 -36.62 49.14 18.05
C GLY A 72 -36.10 50.19 17.05
N ASN A 73 -36.99 51.07 16.62
CA ASN A 73 -36.81 52.49 16.26
C ASN A 73 -35.90 52.90 15.07
N SER A 74 -36.50 53.49 14.02
CA SER A 74 -36.60 54.95 13.83
C SER A 74 -36.58 55.41 12.35
N MET A 75 -37.70 55.99 11.91
CA MET A 75 -37.93 57.10 10.95
C MET A 75 -36.90 57.44 9.85
N ASN A 76 -37.31 57.32 8.57
CA ASN A 76 -37.59 58.39 7.57
C ASN A 76 -37.38 57.91 6.11
N GLN A 77 -38.35 58.22 5.24
CA GLN A 77 -38.36 58.10 3.76
C GLN A 77 -37.80 59.38 3.08
N PRO A 78 -37.72 59.52 1.72
CA PRO A 78 -37.35 58.62 0.60
C PRO A 78 -36.43 59.29 -0.49
N ALA A 79 -36.12 58.54 -1.59
CA ALA A 79 -35.52 58.94 -2.90
C ALA A 79 -34.00 59.25 -2.91
N ASP A 80 -33.15 58.88 -3.88
CA ASP A 80 -33.27 58.78 -5.35
C ASP A 80 -32.22 57.78 -5.95
N PRO A 81 -32.24 57.49 -7.26
CA PRO A 81 -31.58 56.35 -7.91
C PRO A 81 -30.22 56.69 -8.53
N ALA A 82 -29.24 55.79 -8.43
CA ALA A 82 -28.21 55.55 -9.46
C ALA A 82 -27.12 54.60 -8.96
N GLY A 83 -26.78 53.61 -9.79
CA GLY A 83 -25.42 53.07 -9.85
C GLY A 83 -25.13 51.85 -8.97
N ASN A 84 -25.42 50.65 -9.48
CA ASN A 84 -24.35 49.76 -9.93
C ASN A 84 -24.92 48.47 -10.53
N GLN A 85 -24.65 48.26 -11.82
CA GLN A 85 -24.73 46.96 -12.46
C GLN A 85 -23.47 46.16 -12.12
N ALA A 86 -23.64 45.06 -11.40
CA ALA A 86 -22.81 43.86 -11.41
C ALA A 86 -23.67 42.79 -10.73
N GLY A 87 -23.98 41.62 -11.27
CA GLY A 87 -23.38 40.85 -12.34
C GLY A 87 -23.67 39.38 -11.97
N LEU A 88 -24.61 38.76 -12.69
CA LEU A 88 -24.82 37.33 -12.88
C LEU A 88 -24.02 36.35 -11.98
N MET A 89 -24.66 35.81 -10.94
CA MET A 89 -24.32 34.52 -10.33
C MET A 89 -25.64 33.83 -9.93
N PRO A 90 -26.03 32.69 -10.55
CA PRO A 90 -27.14 31.90 -10.03
C PRO A 90 -26.69 31.20 -8.73
N ASP A 91 -27.59 31.18 -7.74
CA ASP A 91 -27.50 30.41 -6.50
C ASP A 91 -27.05 28.96 -6.79
N LEU A 92 -25.76 28.68 -6.58
CA LEU A 92 -25.25 27.32 -6.52
C LEU A 92 -25.38 26.86 -5.06
N PRO A 93 -26.06 25.73 -4.78
CA PRO A 93 -26.13 25.21 -3.42
C PRO A 93 -24.73 24.88 -2.89
N PRO A 94 -24.47 25.08 -1.59
CA PRO A 94 -23.14 24.92 -1.01
C PRO A 94 -22.61 23.51 -1.24
N ALA A 95 -21.36 23.46 -1.72
CA ALA A 95 -20.62 22.24 -2.00
C ALA A 95 -20.63 21.27 -0.80
N ALA A 96 -20.83 20.00 -1.13
CA ALA A 96 -20.86 18.80 -0.29
C ALA A 96 -20.20 18.93 1.10
N ARG A 97 -21.01 18.71 2.15
CA ARG A 97 -20.50 18.32 3.47
C ARG A 97 -19.73 16.99 3.32
N PRO A 98 -18.59 16.78 4.00
CA PRO A 98 -17.98 15.46 4.07
C PRO A 98 -18.91 14.58 4.91
N THR A 99 -19.76 13.80 4.24
CA THR A 99 -20.51 12.75 4.90
C THR A 99 -19.51 11.69 5.34
N GLY A 100 -19.15 11.71 6.62
CA GLY A 100 -18.73 10.51 7.34
C GLY A 100 -19.91 9.55 7.41
N GLY A 101 -20.24 8.96 6.27
CA GLY A 101 -21.30 7.97 6.13
C GLY A 101 -20.72 6.58 6.31
N THR A 102 -21.16 5.91 7.36
CA THR A 102 -21.20 4.44 7.41
C THR A 102 -22.24 3.97 6.39
N ASP A 103 -21.91 4.06 5.10
CA ASP A 103 -22.68 3.33 4.09
C ASP A 103 -22.33 1.85 4.23
N ASP A 104 -23.35 0.99 4.18
CA ASP A 104 -23.20 -0.41 3.76
C ASP A 104 -22.44 -0.38 2.43
N ARG A 105 -21.11 -0.55 2.50
CA ARG A 105 -20.24 -0.46 1.33
C ARG A 105 -20.40 -1.76 0.58
N ASP A 106 -21.29 -1.74 -0.40
CA ASP A 106 -21.49 -2.80 -1.38
C ASP A 106 -20.26 -2.83 -2.32
N ILE A 107 -19.11 -3.20 -1.75
CA ILE A 107 -17.92 -3.53 -2.51
C ILE A 107 -18.20 -4.91 -3.09
N SER A 108 -18.61 -4.96 -4.35
CA SER A 108 -18.81 -6.20 -5.08
C SER A 108 -17.47 -6.93 -5.21
N VAL A 109 -17.18 -7.79 -4.25
CA VAL A 109 -16.01 -8.66 -4.25
C VAL A 109 -16.37 -9.91 -5.03
N PRO A 110 -15.58 -10.31 -6.04
CA PRO A 110 -15.83 -11.54 -6.77
C PRO A 110 -15.91 -12.72 -5.80
N GLU A 111 -16.95 -13.55 -5.93
CA GLU A 111 -17.07 -14.78 -5.16
C GLU A 111 -15.80 -15.63 -5.34
N GLY A 112 -15.25 -16.16 -4.24
CA GLY A 112 -14.02 -16.95 -4.25
C GLY A 112 -12.71 -16.16 -4.19
N SER A 113 -12.75 -14.85 -3.88
CA SER A 113 -11.55 -14.04 -3.67
C SER A 113 -10.74 -14.52 -2.46
N LEU A 114 -9.51 -15.00 -2.68
CA LEU A 114 -8.66 -15.58 -1.65
C LEU A 114 -8.34 -14.62 -0.49
N LEU A 115 -8.14 -13.33 -0.79
CA LEU A 115 -7.81 -12.32 0.21
C LEU A 115 -9.05 -11.55 0.71
N GLY A 116 -10.23 -11.86 0.17
CA GLY A 116 -11.49 -11.29 0.62
C GLY A 116 -11.75 -9.84 0.18
N ALA A 117 -12.52 -9.11 0.98
CA ALA A 117 -12.94 -7.73 0.77
C ALA A 117 -12.26 -6.78 1.75
N ALA A 118 -11.52 -5.79 1.26
CA ALA A 118 -10.89 -4.80 2.14
C ALA A 118 -11.96 -4.03 2.94
N ARG A 119 -11.82 -3.99 4.26
CA ARG A 119 -12.73 -3.30 5.19
C ARG A 119 -12.12 -2.06 5.82
N ALA A 120 -10.82 -2.10 6.11
CA ALA A 120 -10.13 -0.99 6.75
C ALA A 120 -8.63 -0.98 6.46
N GLN A 121 -8.06 0.21 6.51
CA GLN A 121 -6.62 0.41 6.60
C GLN A 121 -6.25 0.81 8.04
N LEU A 122 -5.30 0.11 8.65
CA LEU A 122 -4.82 0.38 10.00
C LEU A 122 -3.42 1.00 9.94
N HIS A 123 -3.25 2.11 10.65
CA HIS A 123 -1.98 2.84 10.79
C HIS A 123 -1.31 3.25 9.47
N LYS A 124 -2.05 3.23 8.35
CA LYS A 124 -1.52 3.44 7.00
C LYS A 124 -0.46 2.40 6.59
N THR A 125 -0.45 1.24 7.24
CA THR A 125 0.55 0.17 7.06
C THR A 125 -0.10 -1.17 6.77
N TYR A 126 -1.25 -1.45 7.38
CA TYR A 126 -1.93 -2.73 7.26
C TYR A 126 -3.30 -2.56 6.61
N ILE A 127 -3.69 -3.53 5.80
CA ILE A 127 -5.07 -3.67 5.31
C ILE A 127 -5.69 -4.86 6.03
N VAL A 128 -6.93 -4.67 6.48
CA VAL A 128 -7.77 -5.74 7.02
C VAL A 128 -8.86 -6.03 6.00
N ALA A 129 -8.96 -7.30 5.61
CA ALA A 129 -9.95 -7.78 4.68
C ALA A 129 -10.79 -8.90 5.29
N GLU A 130 -12.08 -8.90 4.99
CA GLU A 130 -13.02 -9.94 5.41
C GLU A 130 -13.10 -11.02 4.34
N THR A 131 -12.95 -12.30 4.74
CA THR A 131 -13.16 -13.47 3.87
C THR A 131 -14.44 -14.19 4.29
N ASP A 132 -14.90 -15.13 3.47
CA ASP A 132 -16.11 -15.93 3.77
C ASP A 132 -16.00 -16.70 5.11
N ASP A 133 -14.78 -16.99 5.55
CA ASP A 133 -14.45 -17.85 6.69
C ASP A 133 -13.59 -17.17 7.76
N GLY A 134 -13.39 -15.85 7.71
CA GLY A 134 -12.54 -15.14 8.68
C GLY A 134 -12.04 -13.77 8.23
N ILE A 135 -10.80 -13.45 8.63
CA ILE A 135 -10.16 -12.17 8.40
C ILE A 135 -8.75 -12.37 7.87
N THR A 136 -8.34 -11.59 6.87
CA THR A 136 -6.97 -11.53 6.36
C THR A 136 -6.34 -10.18 6.71
N PHE A 137 -5.12 -10.22 7.24
CA PHE A 137 -4.27 -9.06 7.48
C PHE A 137 -3.20 -9.02 6.40
N ILE A 138 -3.00 -7.85 5.80
CA ILE A 138 -2.03 -7.64 4.72
C ILE A 138 -1.06 -6.53 5.15
N ASP A 139 0.24 -6.82 5.04
CA ASP A 139 1.29 -5.81 5.09
C ASP A 139 1.35 -5.09 3.73
N GLN A 140 0.87 -3.85 3.70
CA GLN A 140 0.78 -3.06 2.48
C GLN A 140 2.14 -2.81 1.85
N HIS A 141 3.17 -2.59 2.66
CA HIS A 141 4.51 -2.26 2.18
C HIS A 141 5.15 -3.49 1.56
N ALA A 142 5.16 -4.61 2.28
CA ALA A 142 5.72 -5.86 1.78
C ALA A 142 4.97 -6.38 0.53
N ALA A 143 3.64 -6.22 0.48
CA ALA A 143 2.85 -6.52 -0.70
C ALA A 143 3.27 -5.65 -1.89
N HIS A 144 3.35 -4.33 -1.71
CA HIS A 144 3.69 -3.41 -2.80
C HIS A 144 5.08 -3.66 -3.38
N GLU A 145 6.09 -3.87 -2.54
CA GLU A 145 7.44 -4.21 -2.98
C GLU A 145 7.46 -5.49 -3.83
N ARG A 146 6.76 -6.54 -3.38
CA ARG A 146 6.68 -7.80 -4.12
C ARG A 146 6.00 -7.61 -5.47
N LEU A 147 4.89 -6.88 -5.51
CA LEU A 147 4.15 -6.60 -6.74
C LEU A 147 5.02 -5.82 -7.75
N VAL A 148 5.72 -4.78 -7.31
CA VAL A 148 6.62 -4.00 -8.17
C VAL A 148 7.74 -4.88 -8.71
N MET A 149 8.40 -5.66 -7.85
CA MET A 149 9.47 -6.56 -8.28
C MET A 149 8.99 -7.57 -9.34
N GLU A 150 7.87 -8.24 -9.12
CA GLU A 150 7.38 -9.25 -10.07
C GLU A 150 6.96 -8.63 -11.41
N ARG A 151 6.39 -7.41 -11.39
CA ARG A 151 6.13 -6.67 -12.63
C ARG A 151 7.41 -6.28 -13.36
N MET A 152 8.44 -5.85 -12.63
CA MET A 152 9.74 -5.53 -13.24
C MET A 152 10.36 -6.77 -13.88
N LYS A 153 10.37 -7.92 -13.18
CA LYS A 153 10.84 -9.19 -13.76
C LYS A 153 10.08 -9.57 -15.02
N ALA A 154 8.75 -9.43 -15.01
CA ALA A 154 7.92 -9.70 -16.18
C ALA A 154 8.23 -8.75 -17.35
N ALA A 155 8.44 -7.46 -17.07
CA ALA A 155 8.79 -6.46 -18.08
C ALA A 155 10.19 -6.71 -18.68
N MET A 156 11.18 -7.05 -17.86
CA MET A 156 12.51 -7.44 -18.33
C MET A 156 12.45 -8.66 -19.25
N ALA A 157 11.67 -9.68 -18.88
CA ALA A 157 11.45 -10.86 -19.73
C ALA A 157 10.73 -10.53 -21.05
N ALA A 158 9.98 -9.43 -21.09
CA ALA A 158 9.26 -8.94 -22.26
C ALA A 158 10.05 -7.94 -23.13
N GLY A 159 11.31 -7.67 -22.80
CA GLY A 159 12.20 -6.80 -23.61
C GLY A 159 12.62 -5.49 -22.95
N GLY A 160 12.40 -5.32 -21.64
CA GLY A 160 12.89 -4.19 -20.85
C GLY A 160 11.78 -3.47 -20.08
N VAL A 161 12.17 -2.72 -19.04
CA VAL A 161 11.24 -1.93 -18.24
C VAL A 161 11.02 -0.56 -18.89
N ALA A 162 9.76 -0.14 -18.98
CA ALA A 162 9.42 1.17 -19.55
C ALA A 162 10.02 2.32 -18.72
N VAL A 163 10.60 3.30 -19.41
CA VAL A 163 11.24 4.48 -18.82
C VAL A 163 10.28 5.66 -18.76
N GLN A 164 10.27 6.37 -17.63
CA GLN A 164 9.73 7.72 -17.51
C GLN A 164 10.89 8.71 -17.48
N ALA A 165 11.03 9.51 -18.54
CA ALA A 165 12.01 10.58 -18.59
C ALA A 165 11.71 11.67 -17.55
N LEU A 166 12.75 12.17 -16.89
CA LEU A 166 12.65 13.30 -15.98
C LEU A 166 12.49 14.59 -16.77
N LEU A 167 11.66 15.51 -16.25
CA LEU A 167 11.51 16.85 -16.85
C LEU A 167 12.83 17.62 -16.83
N LEU A 168 13.60 17.43 -15.75
CA LEU A 168 14.94 17.96 -15.57
C LEU A 168 15.83 16.79 -15.14
N PRO A 169 16.89 16.48 -15.89
CA PRO A 169 17.88 15.51 -15.44
C PRO A 169 18.46 15.91 -14.09
N GLU A 170 18.64 14.94 -13.21
CA GLU A 170 19.21 15.15 -11.87
C GLU A 170 20.69 14.80 -11.85
N VAL A 171 21.52 15.70 -11.31
CA VAL A 171 22.94 15.45 -11.08
C VAL A 171 23.10 14.80 -9.72
N VAL A 172 23.76 13.64 -9.69
CA VAL A 172 23.99 12.84 -8.48
C VAL A 172 25.49 12.69 -8.28
N ASP A 173 26.03 13.38 -7.26
CA ASP A 173 27.40 13.18 -6.80
C ASP A 173 27.55 11.81 -6.16
N LEU A 174 28.59 11.08 -6.58
CA LEU A 174 28.92 9.73 -6.12
C LEU A 174 30.42 9.62 -5.81
N PRO A 175 30.82 8.83 -4.80
CA PRO A 175 32.19 8.37 -4.63
C PRO A 175 32.74 7.68 -5.89
N ASP A 176 34.06 7.73 -6.09
CA ASP A 176 34.70 7.23 -7.32
C ASP A 176 34.42 5.74 -7.61
N ASP A 177 34.39 4.91 -6.58
CA ASP A 177 34.10 3.47 -6.65
C ASP A 177 32.63 3.21 -7.03
N GLN A 178 31.70 3.91 -6.38
CA GLN A 178 30.27 3.86 -6.69
C GLN A 178 29.97 4.34 -8.11
N ARG A 179 30.58 5.46 -8.52
CA ARG A 179 30.45 5.99 -9.88
C ARG A 179 30.96 4.97 -10.91
N ALA A 180 32.13 4.37 -10.66
CA ALA A 180 32.69 3.36 -11.55
C ALA A 180 31.75 2.14 -11.68
N ALA A 181 31.20 1.66 -10.57
CA ALA A 181 30.27 0.53 -10.56
C ALA A 181 28.97 0.81 -11.34
N VAL A 182 28.41 2.03 -11.20
CA VAL A 182 27.23 2.45 -11.98
C VAL A 182 27.55 2.55 -13.46
N LEU A 183 28.69 3.16 -13.82
CA LEU A 183 29.09 3.30 -15.22
C LEU A 183 29.34 1.94 -15.90
N GLU A 184 29.88 0.97 -15.18
CA GLU A 184 30.03 -0.41 -15.65
C GLU A 184 28.67 -1.11 -15.85
N ALA A 185 27.68 -0.79 -15.01
CA ALA A 185 26.35 -1.39 -15.04
C ALA A 185 25.33 -0.63 -15.92
N MET A 186 25.73 0.40 -16.67
CA MET A 186 24.79 1.28 -17.40
C MET A 186 23.80 0.54 -18.30
N SER A 187 24.26 -0.45 -19.07
CA SER A 187 23.37 -1.22 -19.95
C SER A 187 22.33 -2.00 -19.16
N PHE A 188 22.77 -2.64 -18.07
CA PHE A 188 21.90 -3.37 -17.17
C PHE A 188 20.87 -2.47 -16.48
N LEU A 189 21.29 -1.28 -16.03
CA LEU A 189 20.39 -0.28 -15.43
C LEU A 189 19.37 0.25 -16.45
N ALA A 190 19.78 0.41 -17.71
CA ALA A 190 18.86 0.80 -18.79
C ALA A 190 17.78 -0.26 -19.03
N ASP A 191 18.11 -1.56 -18.97
CA ASP A 191 17.12 -2.65 -19.07
C ASP A 191 16.11 -2.63 -17.91
N LEU A 192 16.54 -2.13 -16.74
CA LEU A 192 15.68 -1.89 -15.57
C LEU A 192 14.87 -0.60 -15.65
N GLY A 193 15.06 0.21 -16.69
CA GLY A 193 14.36 1.47 -16.90
C GLY A 193 15.01 2.66 -16.20
N LEU A 194 16.25 2.53 -15.71
CA LEU A 194 17.03 3.60 -15.11
C LEU A 194 18.08 4.11 -16.10
N GLU A 195 17.85 5.30 -16.64
CA GLU A 195 18.76 5.92 -17.61
C GLU A 195 19.74 6.86 -16.90
N VAL A 196 21.03 6.48 -16.91
CA VAL A 196 22.11 7.25 -16.32
C VAL A 196 23.23 7.56 -17.32
N GLU A 197 23.95 8.65 -17.12
CA GLU A 197 25.10 9.05 -17.93
C GLU A 197 26.24 9.62 -17.07
N PRO A 198 27.50 9.53 -17.54
CA PRO A 198 28.62 10.18 -16.85
C PRO A 198 28.48 11.71 -16.86
N PHE A 199 28.77 12.35 -15.73
CA PHE A 199 28.78 13.81 -15.62
C PHE A 199 30.01 14.31 -14.84
N GLY A 200 31.04 14.74 -15.57
CA GLY A 200 32.29 15.15 -14.96
C GLY A 200 33.03 14.00 -14.25
N GLU A 201 33.87 14.34 -13.27
CA GLU A 201 34.74 13.37 -12.58
C GLU A 201 34.10 12.73 -11.34
N GLY A 202 33.06 13.34 -10.75
CA GLY A 202 32.49 12.91 -9.46
C GLY A 202 30.98 12.70 -9.45
N ALA A 203 30.32 12.70 -10.61
CA ALA A 203 28.86 12.62 -10.67
C ALA A 203 28.35 11.82 -11.89
N ILE A 204 27.07 11.49 -11.81
CA ILE A 204 26.26 10.98 -12.92
C ILE A 204 25.05 11.89 -13.13
N LEU A 205 24.49 11.85 -14.34
CA LEU A 205 23.18 12.41 -14.66
C LEU A 205 22.15 11.29 -14.70
N VAL A 206 21.05 11.43 -13.96
CA VAL A 206 19.87 10.58 -14.10
C VAL A 206 18.90 11.27 -15.04
N ARG A 207 18.54 10.61 -16.15
CA ARG A 207 17.62 11.15 -17.16
C ARG A 207 16.24 10.51 -17.13
N GLY A 208 16.14 9.30 -16.63
CA GLY A 208 14.90 8.54 -16.62
C GLY A 208 14.90 7.51 -15.51
N VAL A 209 13.70 7.24 -15.00
CA VAL A 209 13.45 6.25 -13.95
C VAL A 209 12.39 5.26 -14.43
N PRO A 210 12.28 4.07 -13.83
CA PRO A 210 11.30 3.09 -14.26
C PRO A 210 9.87 3.64 -14.07
N ALA A 211 9.09 3.67 -15.14
CA ALA A 211 7.80 4.37 -15.19
C ALA A 211 6.78 3.84 -14.15
N MET A 212 6.91 2.58 -13.77
CA MET A 212 6.02 1.93 -12.80
C MET A 212 6.24 2.39 -11.35
N LEU A 213 7.34 3.10 -11.05
CA LEU A 213 7.60 3.66 -9.72
C LEU A 213 6.87 5.00 -9.50
N GLY A 214 6.28 5.58 -10.55
CA GLY A 214 5.58 6.86 -10.49
C GLY A 214 6.55 8.04 -10.35
N THR A 215 6.67 8.58 -9.14
CA THR A 215 7.53 9.74 -8.83
C THR A 215 8.54 9.38 -7.74
N PRO A 216 9.51 8.49 -8.03
CA PRO A 216 10.55 8.15 -7.07
C PRO A 216 11.49 9.35 -6.85
N ASP A 217 12.19 9.37 -5.71
CA ASP A 217 13.38 10.20 -5.53
C ASP A 217 14.51 9.59 -6.38
N ALA A 218 14.77 10.20 -7.54
CA ALA A 218 15.70 9.66 -8.52
C ALA A 218 17.14 9.68 -8.02
N ALA A 219 17.54 10.74 -7.31
CA ALA A 219 18.85 10.86 -6.71
C ALA A 219 19.08 9.81 -5.62
N GLN A 220 18.11 9.59 -4.73
CA GLN A 220 18.24 8.56 -3.69
C GLN A 220 18.27 7.16 -4.30
N LEU A 221 17.38 6.86 -5.27
CA LEU A 221 17.38 5.60 -6.01
C LEU A 221 18.75 5.31 -6.64
N ALA A 222 19.36 6.32 -7.28
CA ALA A 222 20.66 6.16 -7.90
C ALA A 222 21.78 5.90 -6.88
N ARG A 223 21.74 6.55 -5.71
CA ARG A 223 22.72 6.33 -4.63
C ARG A 223 22.59 4.93 -4.03
N ASP A 224 21.38 4.50 -3.70
CA ASP A 224 21.14 3.20 -3.08
C ASP A 224 21.52 2.05 -4.03
N ILE A 225 21.24 2.21 -5.33
CA ILE A 225 21.74 1.27 -6.36
C ILE A 225 23.27 1.30 -6.44
N ALA A 226 23.90 2.47 -6.40
CA ALA A 226 25.35 2.57 -6.50
C ALA A 226 26.06 1.89 -5.32
N GLU A 227 25.52 2.06 -4.11
CA GLU A 227 25.98 1.36 -2.90
C GLU A 227 25.81 -0.17 -3.05
N GLU A 228 24.62 -0.63 -3.42
CA GLU A 228 24.34 -2.05 -3.64
C GLU A 228 25.28 -2.65 -4.71
N LEU A 229 25.53 -1.94 -5.82
CA LEU A 229 26.43 -2.42 -6.86
C LEU A 229 27.87 -2.61 -6.39
N VAL A 230 28.34 -1.79 -5.44
CA VAL A 230 29.67 -1.94 -4.83
C VAL A 230 29.68 -3.11 -3.85
N GLU A 231 28.65 -3.26 -3.02
CA GLU A 231 28.53 -4.35 -2.04
C GLU A 231 28.48 -5.72 -2.71
N LEU A 232 27.77 -5.83 -3.83
CA LEU A 232 27.57 -7.11 -4.50
C LEU A 232 28.87 -7.69 -5.07
N GLY A 233 29.86 -6.84 -5.39
CA GLY A 233 31.17 -7.25 -5.89
C GLY A 233 31.13 -8.15 -7.14
N GLY A 234 32.29 -8.70 -7.51
CA GLY A 234 32.41 -9.59 -8.69
C GLY A 234 32.14 -11.07 -8.41
N SER A 235 31.82 -11.47 -7.17
CA SER A 235 31.72 -12.89 -6.77
C SER A 235 30.31 -13.47 -6.83
N GLN A 236 29.30 -12.64 -7.07
CA GLN A 236 27.91 -13.08 -7.14
C GLN A 236 27.50 -13.49 -8.54
N THR A 237 26.47 -14.35 -8.63
CA THR A 237 25.89 -14.67 -9.92
C THR A 237 25.15 -13.45 -10.47
N LEU A 238 24.99 -13.38 -11.79
CA LEU A 238 24.20 -12.32 -12.43
C LEU A 238 22.75 -12.31 -11.94
N GLU A 239 22.20 -13.48 -11.62
CA GLU A 239 20.84 -13.64 -11.13
C GLU A 239 20.66 -13.10 -9.69
N ASP A 240 21.65 -13.32 -8.83
CA ASP A 240 21.67 -12.74 -7.48
C ASP A 240 21.78 -11.22 -7.57
N ARG A 241 22.73 -10.71 -8.37
CA ARG A 241 22.91 -9.27 -8.60
C ARG A 241 21.63 -8.62 -9.11
N LEU A 242 20.95 -9.26 -10.05
CA LEU A 242 19.67 -8.80 -10.56
C LEU A 242 18.59 -8.75 -9.47
N SER A 243 18.47 -9.81 -8.68
CA SER A 243 17.46 -9.92 -7.63
C SER A 243 17.63 -8.84 -6.57
N HIS A 244 18.87 -8.54 -6.20
CA HIS A 244 19.22 -7.49 -5.25
C HIS A 244 18.87 -6.09 -5.76
N VAL A 245 19.33 -5.73 -6.97
CA VAL A 245 19.03 -4.41 -7.55
C VAL A 245 17.52 -4.23 -7.76
N LEU A 246 16.81 -5.28 -8.19
CA LEU A 246 15.34 -5.24 -8.29
C LEU A 246 14.66 -5.00 -6.95
N ALA A 247 15.19 -5.57 -5.86
CA ALA A 247 14.67 -5.33 -4.52
C ALA A 247 14.83 -3.85 -4.15
N THR A 248 16.02 -3.29 -4.34
CA THR A 248 16.31 -1.87 -4.09
C THR A 248 15.36 -0.98 -4.90
N VAL A 249 15.26 -1.19 -6.22
CA VAL A 249 14.37 -0.40 -7.09
C VAL A 249 12.90 -0.50 -6.64
N ALA A 250 12.43 -1.68 -6.26
CA ALA A 250 11.05 -1.89 -5.82
C ALA A 250 10.73 -1.12 -4.52
N CYS A 251 11.70 -0.95 -3.62
CA CYS A 251 11.56 -0.14 -2.40
C CYS A 251 11.31 1.34 -2.72
N HIS A 252 11.92 1.89 -3.78
CA HIS A 252 11.76 3.30 -4.17
C HIS A 252 10.44 3.61 -4.88
N GLY A 253 9.76 2.61 -5.43
CA GLY A 253 8.38 2.75 -5.94
C GLY A 253 7.32 2.88 -4.85
N SER A 254 7.73 2.79 -3.58
CA SER A 254 6.85 2.75 -2.42
C SER A 254 6.39 4.14 -1.95
N VAL A 255 6.09 5.06 -2.88
CA VAL A 255 5.29 6.27 -2.59
C VAL A 255 3.91 5.88 -2.00
N ARG A 256 3.53 4.60 -2.07
CA ARG A 256 2.37 4.03 -1.38
C ARG A 256 2.57 3.65 0.08
N ALA A 257 3.79 3.55 0.61
CA ALA A 257 3.98 3.25 2.04
C ALA A 257 3.57 4.46 2.88
N GLY A 258 2.70 4.24 3.88
CA GLY A 258 2.25 5.30 4.77
C GLY A 258 1.21 6.26 4.16
N ARG A 259 0.78 6.05 2.92
CA ARG A 259 -0.35 6.79 2.34
C ARG A 259 -1.68 6.19 2.77
N ALA A 260 -2.68 7.05 2.93
CA ALA A 260 -4.06 6.58 3.08
C ALA A 260 -4.54 5.98 1.75
N LEU A 261 -5.11 4.78 1.79
CA LEU A 261 -5.75 4.13 0.64
C LEU A 261 -7.26 4.28 0.75
N ASN A 262 -7.93 4.53 -0.37
CA ASN A 262 -9.38 4.37 -0.44
C ASN A 262 -9.76 2.89 -0.66
N ASP A 263 -11.04 2.57 -0.53
CA ASP A 263 -11.52 1.19 -0.62
C ASP A 263 -11.26 0.54 -1.98
N ALA A 264 -11.41 1.30 -3.07
CA ALA A 264 -11.16 0.79 -4.42
C ALA A 264 -9.66 0.48 -4.60
N GLU A 265 -8.77 1.31 -4.07
CA GLU A 265 -7.33 1.09 -4.12
C GLU A 265 -6.91 -0.12 -3.27
N MET A 266 -7.49 -0.30 -2.08
CA MET A 266 -7.23 -1.46 -1.24
C MET A 266 -7.67 -2.75 -1.95
N ASN A 267 -8.89 -2.80 -2.49
CA ASN A 267 -9.37 -3.99 -3.20
C ASN A 267 -8.60 -4.24 -4.49
N ALA A 268 -8.20 -3.20 -5.23
CA ALA A 268 -7.34 -3.35 -6.40
C ALA A 268 -5.98 -3.98 -6.02
N LEU A 269 -5.39 -3.57 -4.90
CA LEU A 269 -4.17 -4.19 -4.38
C LEU A 269 -4.38 -5.68 -4.07
N LEU A 270 -5.47 -6.04 -3.38
CA LEU A 270 -5.77 -7.44 -3.06
C LEU A 270 -5.95 -8.29 -4.32
N ARG A 271 -6.71 -7.79 -5.31
CA ARG A 271 -6.90 -8.48 -6.59
C ARG A 271 -5.60 -8.65 -7.35
N GLU A 272 -4.73 -7.65 -7.29
CA GLU A 272 -3.40 -7.72 -7.89
C GLU A 272 -2.51 -8.77 -7.20
N MET A 273 -2.53 -8.83 -5.87
CA MET A 273 -1.79 -9.83 -5.10
C MET A 273 -2.24 -11.26 -5.46
N GLU A 274 -3.54 -11.49 -5.65
CA GLU A 274 -4.07 -12.82 -5.97
C GLU A 274 -3.60 -13.38 -7.31
N VAL A 275 -3.37 -12.51 -8.30
CA VAL A 275 -2.88 -12.92 -9.62
C VAL A 275 -1.36 -12.88 -9.73
N THR A 276 -0.67 -12.25 -8.77
CA THR A 276 0.79 -12.10 -8.79
C THR A 276 1.48 -13.32 -8.19
N PRO A 277 2.41 -13.97 -8.92
CA PRO A 277 3.19 -15.08 -8.39
C PRO A 277 3.97 -14.67 -7.14
N LEU A 278 4.09 -15.60 -6.17
CA LEU A 278 4.88 -15.40 -4.94
C LEU A 278 4.48 -14.17 -4.12
N SER A 279 3.26 -13.64 -4.33
CA SER A 279 2.76 -12.46 -3.61
C SER A 279 2.66 -12.68 -2.11
N GLY A 280 2.57 -13.93 -1.63
CA GLY A 280 2.47 -14.31 -0.22
C GLY A 280 3.75 -14.19 0.61
N GLN A 281 4.90 -13.95 -0.02
CA GLN A 281 6.18 -13.86 0.66
C GLN A 281 6.99 -12.64 0.19
N CYS A 282 7.49 -11.82 1.11
CA CYS A 282 8.33 -10.68 0.78
C CYS A 282 9.74 -11.12 0.37
N ASN A 283 10.57 -10.18 -0.09
CA ASN A 283 11.94 -10.47 -0.57
C ASN A 283 12.84 -11.08 0.51
N HIS A 284 12.51 -10.86 1.78
CA HIS A 284 13.24 -11.35 2.95
C HIS A 284 12.63 -12.63 3.55
N GLY A 285 11.67 -13.25 2.87
CA GLY A 285 11.04 -14.49 3.32
C GLY A 285 9.89 -14.34 4.32
N ARG A 286 9.57 -13.11 4.76
CA ARG A 286 8.43 -12.86 5.66
C ARG A 286 7.09 -12.95 4.91
N PRO A 287 6.00 -13.40 5.54
CA PRO A 287 4.69 -13.38 4.90
C PRO A 287 4.24 -11.95 4.62
N THR A 288 3.61 -11.72 3.47
CA THR A 288 2.98 -10.42 3.13
C THR A 288 1.54 -10.33 3.62
N TRP A 289 0.92 -11.48 3.93
CA TRP A 289 -0.41 -11.56 4.50
C TRP A 289 -0.54 -12.76 5.43
N VAL A 290 -1.47 -12.66 6.39
CA VAL A 290 -1.81 -13.70 7.36
C VAL A 290 -3.32 -13.80 7.47
N ARG A 291 -3.84 -15.02 7.47
CA ARG A 291 -5.28 -15.29 7.66
C ARG A 291 -5.55 -15.80 9.08
N LEU A 292 -6.62 -15.30 9.68
CA LEU A 292 -7.22 -15.82 10.90
C LEU A 292 -8.62 -16.34 10.59
N SER A 293 -8.87 -17.61 10.85
CA SER A 293 -10.20 -18.20 10.68
C SER A 293 -11.18 -17.66 11.73
N LEU A 294 -12.47 -17.68 11.43
CA LEU A 294 -13.51 -17.29 12.38
C LEU A 294 -13.43 -18.13 13.67
N ALA A 295 -13.18 -19.43 13.54
CA ALA A 295 -12.99 -20.33 14.67
C ALA A 295 -11.78 -19.95 15.55
N ASP A 296 -10.66 -19.52 14.95
CA ASP A 296 -9.50 -19.02 15.71
C ASP A 296 -9.82 -17.74 16.46
N ILE A 297 -10.59 -16.83 15.85
CA ILE A 297 -11.05 -15.60 16.49
C ILE A 297 -11.97 -15.95 17.67
N GLU A 298 -12.97 -16.81 17.47
CA GLU A 298 -13.88 -17.27 18.53
C GLU A 298 -13.14 -17.88 19.72
N ARG A 299 -12.11 -18.69 19.44
CA ARG A 299 -11.24 -19.29 20.45
C ARG A 299 -10.49 -18.24 21.29
N LEU A 300 -10.06 -17.12 20.70
CA LEU A 300 -9.42 -16.02 21.44
C LEU A 300 -10.36 -15.38 22.47
N PHE A 301 -11.68 -15.43 22.22
CA PHE A 301 -12.71 -14.96 23.16
C PHE A 301 -13.25 -16.07 24.07
N GLY A 302 -12.65 -17.27 24.04
CA GLY A 302 -13.13 -18.42 24.82
C GLY A 302 -14.48 -18.98 24.35
N ARG A 303 -14.87 -18.67 23.11
CA ARG A 303 -16.05 -19.24 22.43
C ARG A 303 -15.61 -20.49 21.66
N ARG A 304 -16.52 -21.46 21.49
CA ARG A 304 -16.28 -22.72 20.78
C ARG A 304 -16.64 -22.57 19.32
#